data_AF-A0A2Z4XWV2-F1
#
_entry.id   AF-A0A2Z4XWV2-F1
#
_cell.length_a   1.000
_cell.length_b   1.000
_cell.length_c   1.000
_cell.angle_alpha   90.00
_cell.angle_beta   90.00
_cell.angle_gamma   90.00
#
_symmetry.space_group_name_H-M   'P 1'
#
loop_
_entity.id
_entity.type
_entity.pdbx_description
1 polymer ?
#
loop_
_entity_poly.entity_id
_entity_poly.type
_entity_poly.pdbx_seq_one_letter_code
_entity_poly.pdbx_strand_id
1 'polypeptide(L)'
;MDLKLLFKILSATTDSQFSLKKECLGGITTFLSMMYIIVVNPMILSQAGVPYDGALTATLLVSFIGCVSMGILSNNPIAVAPGMGINAFFTYAIVQHMNVSWQILELS
;
A
#
# COMPACT_ATOMS: atom_id res chain seq x y z
N MET A 1 -12.85 -12.54 -21.48
CA MET A 1 -12.50 -11.11 -21.36
C MET A 1 -13.59 -10.33 -22.07
N ASP A 2 -14.51 -9.74 -21.31
CA ASP A 2 -15.84 -9.34 -21.79
C ASP A 2 -15.79 -7.99 -22.52
N LEU A 3 -16.39 -7.89 -23.72
CA LEU A 3 -16.38 -6.68 -24.56
C LEU A 3 -17.09 -5.49 -23.88
N LYS A 4 -17.99 -5.78 -22.94
CA LYS A 4 -18.66 -4.80 -22.06
C LYS A 4 -17.71 -4.16 -21.04
N LEU A 5 -16.68 -4.88 -20.61
CA LEU A 5 -15.63 -4.37 -19.73
C LEU A 5 -14.79 -3.32 -20.47
N LEU A 6 -14.48 -3.59 -21.74
CA LEU A 6 -13.71 -2.71 -22.62
C LEU A 6 -14.47 -1.40 -22.91
N PHE A 7 -15.77 -1.47 -23.17
CA PHE A 7 -16.61 -0.30 -23.42
C PHE A 7 -16.81 0.57 -22.15
N LYS A 8 -16.87 -0.06 -20.97
CA LYS A 8 -17.00 0.65 -19.68
C LYS A 8 -15.69 1.36 -19.27
N ILE A 9 -14.55 0.79 -19.63
CA ILE A 9 -13.21 1.42 -19.47
C ILE A 9 -13.08 2.64 -20.41
N LEU A 10 -13.57 2.53 -21.64
CA LEU A 10 -13.61 3.64 -22.62
C LEU A 10 -14.60 4.75 -22.23
N SER A 11 -15.77 4.41 -21.67
CA SER A 11 -16.77 5.41 -21.27
C SER A 11 -16.40 6.14 -19.97
N ALA A 12 -15.72 5.48 -19.03
CA ALA A 12 -15.29 6.09 -17.77
C ALA A 12 -14.20 7.17 -17.95
N THR A 13 -13.42 7.10 -19.03
CA THR A 13 -12.43 8.12 -19.41
C THR A 13 -13.04 9.27 -20.23
N THR A 14 -14.20 9.05 -20.84
CA THR A 14 -14.82 9.96 -21.83
C THR A 14 -15.69 11.06 -21.21
N ASP A 15 -16.07 10.97 -19.93
CA ASP A 15 -16.96 11.96 -19.29
C ASP A 15 -16.25 13.20 -18.69
N SER A 16 -14.93 13.36 -18.86
CA SER A 16 -14.20 14.39 -18.13
C SER A 16 -13.82 15.62 -18.96
N GLN A 17 -14.13 16.78 -18.41
CA GLN A 17 -13.27 17.96 -18.46
C GLN A 17 -11.89 17.57 -17.90
N PHE A 18 -11.09 16.85 -18.69
CA PHE A 18 -9.77 16.33 -18.35
C PHE A 18 -8.86 17.48 -17.94
N SER A 19 -8.73 17.71 -16.64
CA SER A 19 -7.94 18.80 -16.09
C SER A 19 -6.79 18.22 -15.29
N LEU A 20 -5.58 18.34 -15.83
CA LEU A 20 -4.32 17.96 -15.16
C LEU A 20 -4.25 18.48 -13.72
N LYS A 21 -4.83 19.66 -13.44
CA LYS A 21 -4.91 20.21 -12.08
C LYS A 21 -5.76 19.37 -11.13
N LYS A 22 -6.90 18.84 -11.58
CA LYS A 22 -7.81 18.05 -10.74
C LYS A 22 -7.25 16.65 -10.46
N GLU A 23 -6.65 16.02 -11.47
CA GLU A 23 -6.00 14.71 -11.34
C GLU A 23 -4.80 14.77 -10.38
N CYS A 24 -3.93 15.78 -10.55
CA CYS A 24 -2.77 15.96 -9.68
C CYS A 24 -3.19 16.26 -8.24
N LEU A 25 -4.22 17.10 -8.04
CA LEU A 25 -4.74 17.40 -6.71
C LEU A 25 -5.37 16.16 -6.05
N GLY A 26 -6.10 15.34 -6.82
CA GLY A 26 -6.64 14.06 -6.36
C GLY A 26 -5.54 13.08 -5.92
N GLY A 27 -4.50 12.91 -6.74
CA GLY A 27 -3.34 12.08 -6.41
C GLY A 27 -2.60 12.55 -5.15
N ILE A 28 -2.39 13.87 -5.00
CA ILE A 28 -1.78 14.46 -3.81
C ILE A 28 -2.62 14.20 -2.56
N THR A 29 -3.95 14.37 -2.65
CA THR A 29 -4.83 14.11 -1.50
C THR A 29 -4.79 12.65 -1.07
N THR A 30 -4.82 11.71 -2.02
CA THR A 30 -4.74 10.28 -1.74
C THR A 30 -3.38 9.90 -1.14
N PHE A 31 -2.29 10.48 -1.66
CA PHE A 31 -0.95 10.29 -1.10
C PHE A 31 -0.85 10.79 0.34
N LEU A 32 -1.32 12.02 0.61
CA LEU A 32 -1.30 12.61 1.95
C LEU A 32 -2.13 11.79 2.94
N SER A 33 -3.28 11.25 2.52
CA SER A 33 -4.11 10.39 3.38
C SER A 33 -3.40 9.10 3.83
N MET A 34 -2.52 8.53 3.00
CA MET A 34 -1.80 7.29 3.35
C MET A 34 -0.39 7.53 3.87
N MET A 35 0.11 8.78 3.83
CA MET A 35 1.47 9.12 4.23
C MET A 35 1.80 8.64 5.66
N TYR A 36 0.80 8.56 6.56
CA TYR A 36 1.01 8.04 7.91
C TYR A 36 1.57 6.61 7.92
N ILE A 37 1.23 5.78 6.93
CA ILE A 37 1.65 4.37 6.84
C ILE A 37 3.16 4.24 6.61
N ILE A 38 3.75 5.22 5.90
CA ILE A 38 5.19 5.27 5.62
C ILE A 38 6.01 5.34 6.92
N VAL A 39 5.47 5.98 7.95
CA VAL A 39 6.14 6.14 9.26
C VAL A 39 5.68 5.09 10.27
N VAL A 40 4.37 4.83 10.33
CA VAL A 40 3.81 3.95 11.35
C VAL A 40 4.15 2.48 11.09
N ASN A 41 4.21 2.03 9.84
CA ASN A 41 4.51 0.63 9.55
C ASN A 41 5.95 0.25 9.97
N PRO A 42 7.00 0.98 9.57
CA PRO A 42 8.38 0.67 10.00
C PRO A 42 8.57 0.82 11.50
N MET A 43 7.86 1.76 12.14
CA MET A 43 7.90 1.93 13.59
C MET A 43 7.34 0.70 14.33
N ILE A 44 6.23 0.13 13.86
CA ILE A 44 5.65 -1.10 14.43
C ILE A 44 6.62 -2.26 14.21
N LEU A 45 7.10 -2.49 12.98
CA LEU A 45 8.03 -3.59 12.71
C LEU A 45 9.39 -3.42 13.43
N SER A 46 9.83 -2.19 13.69
CA SER A 46 11.05 -1.93 14.46
C SER A 46 10.93 -2.38 15.91
N GLN A 47 9.74 -2.33 16.51
CA GLN A 47 9.49 -2.89 17.84
C GLN A 47 9.57 -4.42 17.87
N ALA A 48 9.39 -5.07 16.72
CA ALA A 48 9.63 -6.51 16.55
C ALA A 48 11.12 -6.86 16.30
N GLY A 49 11.99 -5.86 16.18
CA GLY A 49 13.43 -6.05 15.91
C GLY A 49 13.84 -5.97 14.44
N VAL A 50 12.90 -5.70 13.51
CA VAL A 50 13.20 -5.50 12.10
C VAL A 50 13.91 -4.15 11.90
N PRO A 51 14.98 -4.07 11.07
CA PRO A 51 15.64 -2.80 10.79
C PRO A 51 14.68 -1.79 10.15
N TYR A 52 14.57 -0.61 10.77
CA TYR A 52 13.63 0.45 10.38
C TYR A 52 13.79 0.86 8.90
N ASP A 53 15.02 1.05 8.43
CA ASP A 53 15.31 1.46 7.05
C ASP A 53 14.89 0.40 6.03
N GLY A 54 15.04 -0.89 6.38
CA GLY A 54 14.60 -2.00 5.54
C GLY A 54 13.08 -2.08 5.44
N ALA A 55 12.38 -1.95 6.56
CA ALA A 55 10.92 -1.95 6.59
C ALA A 55 10.31 -0.74 5.86
N LEU A 56 10.95 0.43 5.95
CA LEU A 56 10.54 1.65 5.26
C LEU A 56 10.68 1.50 3.74
N THR A 57 11.86 1.09 3.28
CA THR A 57 12.12 0.90 1.85
C THR A 57 11.21 -0.17 1.24
N ALA A 58 11.02 -1.30 1.93
CA ALA A 58 10.09 -2.35 1.49
C ALA A 58 8.64 -1.83 1.39
N THR A 59 8.17 -1.07 2.38
CA THR A 59 6.82 -0.49 2.39
C THR A 59 6.61 0.46 1.21
N LEU A 60 7.57 1.35 0.96
CA LEU A 60 7.51 2.28 -0.18
C LEU A 60 7.50 1.54 -1.51
N LEU A 61 8.35 0.53 -1.67
CA LEU A 61 8.52 -0.19 -2.93
C LEU A 61 7.27 -1.03 -3.26
N VAL A 62 6.74 -1.75 -2.28
CA VAL A 62 5.50 -2.54 -2.43
C VAL A 62 4.30 -1.64 -2.68
N SER A 63 4.17 -0.53 -1.95
CA SER A 63 3.04 0.40 -2.12
C SER A 63 3.11 1.11 -3.48
N PHE A 64 4.31 1.46 -3.95
CA PHE A 64 4.53 2.04 -5.27
C PHE A 64 4.14 1.06 -6.38
N ILE A 65 4.65 -0.18 -6.33
CA ILE A 65 4.28 -1.22 -7.31
C ILE A 65 2.79 -1.56 -7.22
N GLY A 66 2.22 -1.61 -6.02
CA GLY A 66 0.78 -1.84 -5.78
C GLY A 66 -0.09 -0.76 -6.40
N CYS A 67 0.23 0.52 -6.17
CA CYS A 67 -0.49 1.64 -6.77
C CYS A 67 -0.36 1.69 -8.30
N VAL A 68 0.84 1.42 -8.84
CA VAL A 68 1.07 1.38 -10.30
C VAL A 68 0.31 0.22 -10.93
N SER A 69 0.36 -0.97 -10.33
CA SER A 69 -0.36 -2.14 -10.83
C SER A 69 -1.88 -1.97 -10.74
N MET A 70 -2.41 -1.39 -9.65
CA MET A 70 -3.84 -1.10 -9.51
C MET A 70 -4.34 -0.08 -10.55
N GLY A 71 -3.53 0.95 -10.82
CA GLY A 71 -3.82 1.96 -11.83
C GLY A 71 -3.84 1.41 -13.26
N ILE A 72 -2.90 0.51 -13.59
CA ILE A 72 -2.79 -0.08 -14.94
C ILE A 72 -3.80 -1.22 -15.15
N LEU A 73 -4.00 -2.10 -14.17
CA LEU A 73 -4.80 -3.32 -14.33
C LEU A 73 -6.28 -3.13 -13.96
N SER A 74 -6.58 -2.31 -12.96
CA SER A 74 -7.92 -2.25 -12.37
C SER A 74 -8.70 -0.97 -12.69
N ASN A 75 -8.04 0.07 -13.23
CA ASN A 75 -8.61 1.39 -13.56
C ASN A 75 -9.57 1.92 -12.46
N ASN A 76 -9.19 1.66 -11.20
CA ASN A 76 -10.00 1.96 -10.01
C ASN A 76 -9.08 2.70 -9.03
N PRO A 77 -9.47 3.88 -8.51
CA PRO A 77 -8.64 4.69 -7.62
C PRO A 77 -8.64 4.11 -6.20
N ILE A 78 -8.25 2.83 -6.05
CA ILE A 78 -8.06 2.17 -4.77
C ILE A 78 -6.57 2.15 -4.51
N ALA A 79 -6.15 2.85 -3.47
CA ALA A 79 -4.76 2.82 -3.08
C ALA A 79 -4.48 1.57 -2.23
N VAL A 80 -3.41 0.86 -2.59
CA VAL A 80 -3.02 -0.39 -1.94
C VAL A 80 -1.98 -0.06 -0.87
N ALA A 81 -2.34 -0.28 0.38
CA ALA A 81 -1.47 -0.07 1.53
C ALA A 81 -1.24 -1.40 2.28
N PRO A 82 -0.12 -1.56 3.00
CA PRO A 82 0.13 -2.74 3.82
C PRO A 82 -0.97 -2.93 4.88
N GLY A 83 -1.35 -4.18 5.11
CA GLY A 83 -2.34 -4.55 6.11
C GLY A 83 -1.85 -4.28 7.54
N MET A 84 -2.07 -3.06 8.03
CA MET A 84 -1.58 -2.59 9.33
C MET A 84 -1.98 -3.49 10.50
N GLY A 85 -3.16 -4.12 10.45
CA GLY A 85 -3.63 -5.03 11.50
C GLY A 85 -2.82 -6.32 11.63
N ILE A 86 -2.32 -6.85 10.52
CA ILE A 86 -1.49 -8.07 10.52
C ILE A 86 -0.08 -7.75 11.05
N ASN A 87 0.46 -6.59 10.69
CA ASN A 87 1.77 -6.14 11.18
C ASN A 87 1.75 -5.82 12.68
N ALA A 88 0.64 -5.27 13.18
CA ALA A 88 0.41 -5.09 14.61
C ALA A 88 0.25 -6.43 15.34
N PHE A 89 -0.51 -7.39 14.78
CA PHE A 89 -0.63 -8.73 15.34
C PHE A 89 0.73 -9.44 15.42
N PHE A 90 1.51 -9.42 14.35
CA PHE A 90 2.85 -10.00 14.31
C PHE A 90 3.76 -9.39 15.39
N THR A 91 3.79 -8.06 15.48
CA THR A 91 4.68 -7.36 16.41
C THR A 91 4.27 -7.59 17.87
N TYR A 92 3.01 -7.36 18.20
CA TYR A 92 2.56 -7.36 19.59
C TYR A 92 2.19 -8.75 20.10
N ALA A 93 1.54 -9.59 19.28
CA ALA A 93 1.11 -10.91 19.71
C ALA A 93 2.21 -11.96 19.53
N ILE A 94 2.95 -11.97 18.42
CA ILE A 94 3.95 -13.02 18.17
C ILE A 94 5.30 -12.63 18.77
N VAL A 95 5.83 -11.47 18.41
CA VAL A 95 7.19 -11.11 18.83
C VAL A 95 7.22 -10.66 20.29
N GLN A 96 6.33 -9.77 20.73
CA GLN A 96 6.33 -9.33 22.12
C GLN A 96 5.72 -10.34 23.09
N HIS A 97 4.56 -10.93 22.77
CA HIS A 97 3.89 -11.85 23.70
C HIS A 97 4.50 -13.26 23.71
N MET A 98 4.89 -13.81 22.56
CA MET A 98 5.48 -15.16 22.48
C MET A 98 7.02 -15.16 22.51
N ASN A 99 7.66 -13.99 22.55
CA ASN A 99 9.13 -13.82 22.62
C ASN A 99 9.90 -14.53 21.47
N VAL A 100 9.27 -14.68 20.32
CA VAL A 100 9.87 -15.31 19.13
C VAL A 100 10.66 -14.26 18.36
N SER A 101 11.92 -14.53 18.02
CA SER A 101 12.72 -13.61 17.21
C SER A 101 12.20 -13.57 15.78
N TRP A 102 12.07 -12.36 15.21
CA TRP A 102 11.57 -12.13 13.86
C TRP A 102 12.34 -12.89 12.76
N GLN A 103 13.62 -13.24 12.99
CA GLN A 103 14.46 -13.98 12.03
C GLN A 103 14.05 -15.45 11.82
N ILE A 104 13.36 -16.07 12.79
CA ILE A 104 13.00 -17.49 12.70
C ILE A 104 11.89 -17.71 11.66
N LEU A 105 11.04 -16.71 11.42
CA LEU A 105 9.94 -16.81 10.45
C LEU A 105 10.39 -16.68 8.98
N GLU A 106 11.61 -16.21 8.69
CA GLU A 106 12.17 -16.22 7.32
C GLU A 106 12.78 -17.58 6.94
N LEU A 107 12.92 -18.52 7.88
CA LEU A 107 13.67 -19.78 7.72
C LEU A 107 12.82 -21.05 7.88
N SER A 108 11.49 -20.96 7.81
CA SER A 108 10.56 -22.11 7.77
C SER A 108 9.66 -22.05 6.54
#